data_AF-A0A1R1CE36-F1
#
_entry.id   AF-A0A1R1CE36-F1
#
_cell.length_a   1.000
_cell.length_b   1.000
_cell.length_c   1.000
_cell.angle_alpha   90.00
_cell.angle_beta   90.00
_cell.angle_gamma   90.00
#
_symmetry.space_group_name_H-M   'P 1'
#
loop_
_entity.id
_entity.type
_entity.pdbx_description
1 polymer ?
#
loop_
_entity_poly.entity_id
_entity_poly.type
_entity_poly.pdbx_seq_one_letter_code
_entity_poly.pdbx_strand_id
1 'polypeptide(L)'
;MITMLMILLPSAASAHVVNDQTIYEDIQYSAVKEQIVILSGLGVIPYEHGASLFKPGDKLTRKELALWAGTFLQIKPANTPTDEIVKAALDKGIVTSVQGNATYKEVDQAFFQGQAKLGRNDEELTREALVVMMKPYLEQKVNGHTLYEMAGFTPGPSGKVEDVTTKDMKDKDGKTVKAFILQINGKSFVLGAHPKIIQASVDPTVWKGKNIISSWLTKEDGTEQLQLVTFEQQSANQGAKGNDSQSSTHNHAGHSSESDTAQTAVSPGFPYFPAAIGALIVLLAVWLFAKRKRKTV
;
A
#
# COMPACT_ATOMS: atom_id res chain seq x y z
N MET A 1 5.91 -4.73 51.90
CA MET A 1 6.33 -4.70 50.48
C MET A 1 5.12 -5.07 49.62
N ILE A 2 4.59 -4.12 48.85
CA ILE A 2 3.52 -4.38 47.88
C ILE A 2 4.20 -4.47 46.51
N THR A 3 4.27 -5.67 45.95
CA THR A 3 4.80 -5.93 44.62
C THR A 3 3.73 -5.54 43.61
N MET A 4 3.89 -4.37 42.97
CA MET A 4 3.01 -3.92 41.88
C MET A 4 3.45 -4.62 40.59
N LEU A 5 2.68 -5.65 40.20
CA LEU A 5 2.86 -6.36 38.93
C LEU A 5 2.32 -5.46 37.80
N MET A 6 3.22 -4.81 37.06
CA MET A 6 2.85 -4.14 35.80
C MET A 6 2.47 -5.21 34.77
N ILE A 7 1.18 -5.33 34.48
CA ILE A 7 0.67 -6.09 33.34
C ILE A 7 1.08 -5.33 32.08
N LEU A 8 2.16 -5.79 31.43
CA LEU A 8 2.51 -5.39 30.07
C LEU A 8 1.44 -5.96 29.14
N LEU A 9 0.43 -5.16 28.81
CA LEU A 9 -0.51 -5.51 27.75
C LEU A 9 0.27 -5.55 26.42
N PRO A 10 0.30 -6.68 25.70
CA PRO A 10 0.97 -6.73 24.41
C PRO A 10 0.22 -5.82 23.43
N SER A 11 0.92 -4.84 22.87
CA SER A 11 0.45 -4.09 21.70
C SER A 11 0.22 -5.07 20.56
N ALA A 12 -1.05 -5.31 20.23
CA ALA A 12 -1.44 -6.19 19.14
C ALA A 12 -0.98 -5.57 17.82
N ALA A 13 0.00 -6.21 17.16
CA ALA A 13 0.26 -5.93 15.77
C ALA A 13 -0.96 -6.46 15.00
N SER A 14 -1.79 -5.55 14.52
CA SER A 14 -2.81 -5.82 13.51
C SER A 14 -2.15 -5.69 12.14
N ALA A 15 -2.67 -6.38 11.12
CA ALA A 15 -2.18 -6.23 9.76
C ALA A 15 -2.17 -4.75 9.37
N HIS A 16 -1.00 -4.21 9.01
CA HIS A 16 -0.87 -2.85 8.50
C HIS A 16 -1.18 -2.90 7.01
N VAL A 17 -2.47 -2.94 6.71
CA VAL A 17 -3.01 -2.94 5.35
C VAL A 17 -2.78 -1.56 4.73
N VAL A 18 -2.22 -1.54 3.53
CA VAL A 18 -2.12 -0.31 2.72
C VAL A 18 -2.71 -0.55 1.34
N ASN A 19 -3.21 0.51 0.71
CA ASN A 19 -3.85 0.44 -0.60
C ASN A 19 -3.39 1.55 -1.56
N ASP A 20 -4.01 1.65 -2.73
CA ASP A 20 -3.74 2.67 -3.75
C ASP A 20 -4.07 4.12 -3.31
N GLN A 21 -4.66 4.30 -2.13
CA GLN A 21 -4.99 5.59 -1.54
C GLN A 21 -4.06 5.96 -0.36
N THR A 22 -3.43 4.97 0.27
CA THR A 22 -2.67 5.18 1.53
C THR A 22 -1.20 4.81 1.44
N ILE A 23 -0.76 4.10 0.40
CA ILE A 23 0.65 3.68 0.28
C ILE A 23 1.61 4.87 0.05
N TYR A 24 1.17 5.87 -0.73
CA TYR A 24 1.90 7.09 -1.05
C TYR A 24 0.88 8.23 -1.25
N GLU A 25 1.21 9.43 -0.78
CA GLU A 25 0.30 10.59 -0.81
C GLU A 25 0.19 11.23 -2.20
N ASP A 26 1.17 11.01 -3.07
CA ASP A 26 1.32 11.72 -4.35
C ASP A 26 1.02 10.87 -5.60
N ILE A 27 0.47 9.66 -5.43
CA ILE A 27 0.14 8.76 -6.56
C ILE A 27 -1.32 8.82 -6.99
N GLN A 28 -2.17 9.58 -6.31
CA GLN A 28 -3.63 9.59 -6.54
C GLN A 28 -4.03 9.93 -7.99
N TYR A 29 -3.20 10.70 -8.70
CA TYR A 29 -3.40 11.08 -10.10
C TYR A 29 -2.52 10.31 -11.09
N SER A 30 -1.68 9.40 -10.60
CA SER A 30 -0.87 8.55 -11.48
C SER A 30 -1.76 7.56 -12.20
N ALA A 31 -1.60 7.47 -13.53
CA ALA A 31 -2.30 6.48 -14.35
C ALA A 31 -1.86 5.05 -14.03
N VAL A 32 -0.76 4.87 -13.30
CA VAL A 32 -0.19 3.56 -12.92
C VAL A 32 -0.18 3.32 -11.40
N LYS A 33 -1.02 4.03 -10.64
CA LYS A 33 -1.09 3.91 -9.17
C LYS A 33 -1.29 2.48 -8.66
N GLU A 34 -2.09 1.68 -9.36
CA GLU A 34 -2.32 0.28 -8.97
C GLU A 34 -1.04 -0.53 -9.19
N GLN A 35 -0.31 -0.30 -10.28
CA GLN A 35 0.95 -0.97 -10.55
C GLN A 35 2.04 -0.53 -9.57
N ILE A 36 2.02 0.72 -9.08
CA ILE A 36 2.90 1.17 -7.97
C ILE A 36 2.65 0.31 -6.73
N VAL A 37 1.38 0.11 -6.34
CA VAL A 37 1.00 -0.74 -5.20
C VAL A 37 1.45 -2.19 -5.41
N ILE A 38 1.22 -2.75 -6.59
CA ILE A 38 1.65 -4.12 -6.94
C ILE A 38 3.16 -4.25 -6.80
N LEU A 39 3.93 -3.41 -7.50
CA LEU A 39 5.40 -3.48 -7.49
C LEU A 39 5.97 -3.22 -6.10
N SER A 40 5.31 -2.42 -5.27
CA SER A 40 5.66 -2.28 -3.86
C SER A 40 5.38 -3.55 -3.05
N GLY A 41 4.25 -4.21 -3.31
CA GLY A 41 3.93 -5.52 -2.71
C GLY A 41 4.93 -6.61 -3.08
N LEU A 42 5.43 -6.59 -4.32
CA LEU A 42 6.46 -7.52 -4.80
C LEU A 42 7.86 -7.19 -4.27
N GLY A 43 8.06 -6.03 -3.63
CA GLY A 43 9.37 -5.56 -3.18
C GLY A 43 10.26 -5.00 -4.29
N VAL A 44 9.75 -4.83 -5.52
CA VAL A 44 10.44 -4.11 -6.60
C VAL A 44 10.63 -2.65 -6.21
N ILE A 45 9.60 -2.04 -5.61
CA ILE A 45 9.66 -0.71 -5.00
C ILE A 45 9.67 -0.91 -3.49
N PRO A 46 10.82 -0.75 -2.80
CA PRO A 46 10.89 -0.90 -1.36
C PRO A 46 9.88 0.01 -0.66
N TYR A 47 9.05 -0.58 0.20
CA TYR A 47 8.14 0.17 1.04
C TYR A 47 8.89 0.63 2.30
N GLU A 48 9.14 1.92 2.41
CA GLU A 48 9.68 2.52 3.63
C GLU A 48 8.52 2.99 4.51
N HIS A 49 8.37 2.41 5.70
CA HIS A 49 7.34 2.81 6.64
C HIS A 49 7.48 4.30 6.99
N GLY A 50 6.48 5.10 6.60
CA GLY A 50 6.47 6.54 6.84
C GLY A 50 7.07 7.40 5.72
N ALA A 51 7.52 6.81 4.61
CA ALA A 51 7.81 7.57 3.40
C ALA A 51 6.50 8.03 2.75
N SER A 52 6.23 9.33 2.81
CA SER A 52 4.96 9.89 2.34
C SER A 52 4.85 9.98 0.81
N LEU A 53 5.96 9.96 0.07
CA LEU A 53 5.96 10.31 -1.36
C LEU A 53 6.71 9.31 -2.24
N PHE A 54 6.08 8.87 -3.33
CA PHE A 54 6.69 8.09 -4.40
C PHE A 54 7.48 8.97 -5.38
N LYS A 55 7.03 10.22 -5.59
CA LYS A 55 7.51 11.21 -6.56
C LYS A 55 7.59 10.65 -7.99
N PRO A 56 6.44 10.41 -8.64
CA PRO A 56 6.38 9.74 -9.94
C PRO A 56 7.18 10.45 -11.04
N GLY A 57 7.29 11.78 -10.98
CA GLY A 57 8.03 12.60 -11.94
C GLY A 57 9.54 12.67 -11.73
N ASP A 58 10.06 12.25 -10.57
CA ASP A 58 11.49 12.29 -10.29
C ASP A 58 12.22 11.24 -11.15
N LYS A 59 13.42 11.58 -11.61
CA LYS A 59 14.33 10.62 -12.25
C LYS A 59 14.71 9.54 -11.24
N LEU A 60 14.67 8.28 -11.67
CA LEU A 60 15.21 7.19 -10.88
C LEU A 60 16.73 7.31 -10.86
N THR A 61 17.33 7.42 -9.69
CA THR A 61 18.79 7.47 -9.57
C THR A 61 19.39 6.08 -9.63
N ARG A 62 20.66 5.96 -10.03
CA ARG A 62 21.36 4.66 -10.01
C ARG A 62 21.52 4.12 -8.58
N LYS A 63 21.65 5.01 -7.57
CA LYS A 63 21.64 4.61 -6.16
C LYS A 63 20.32 3.95 -5.75
N GLU A 64 19.20 4.53 -6.17
CA GLU A 64 17.87 3.95 -5.93
C GLU A 64 17.69 2.65 -6.67
N LEU A 65 18.08 2.57 -7.95
CA LEU A 65 18.05 1.32 -8.70
C LEU A 65 18.83 0.21 -7.99
N ALA A 66 20.03 0.52 -7.47
CA ALA A 66 20.85 -0.41 -6.72
C ALA A 66 20.14 -0.93 -5.45
N LEU A 67 19.48 -0.04 -4.72
CA LEU A 67 18.67 -0.40 -3.55
C LEU A 67 17.47 -1.25 -3.95
N TRP A 68 16.69 -0.81 -4.94
CA TRP A 68 15.43 -1.44 -5.35
C TRP A 68 15.66 -2.84 -5.90
N ALA A 69 16.59 -2.99 -6.84
CA ALA A 69 16.98 -4.29 -7.37
C ALA A 69 17.66 -5.17 -6.31
N GLY A 70 18.51 -4.60 -5.46
CA GLY A 70 19.18 -5.34 -4.39
C GLY A 70 18.21 -5.92 -3.37
N THR A 71 17.24 -5.13 -2.92
CA THR A 71 16.17 -5.57 -2.01
C THR A 71 15.29 -6.64 -2.68
N PHE A 72 14.84 -6.40 -3.91
CA PHE A 72 13.99 -7.33 -4.65
C PHE A 72 14.66 -8.69 -4.86
N LEU A 73 15.94 -8.69 -5.23
CA LEU A 73 16.73 -9.91 -5.44
C LEU A 73 17.25 -10.54 -4.15
N GLN A 74 16.90 -9.96 -2.99
CA GLN A 74 17.29 -10.43 -1.65
C GLN A 74 18.80 -10.71 -1.53
N ILE A 75 19.64 -9.85 -2.11
CA ILE A 75 21.10 -10.03 -2.08
C ILE A 75 21.70 -9.87 -0.68
N LYS A 76 20.89 -9.33 0.25
CA LYS A 76 21.14 -9.14 1.67
C LYS A 76 19.82 -9.37 2.44
N PRO A 77 19.88 -9.68 3.75
CA PRO A 77 18.70 -9.76 4.61
C PRO A 77 17.86 -8.47 4.63
N ALA A 78 16.55 -8.60 4.89
CA ALA A 78 15.59 -7.49 4.83
C ALA A 78 15.90 -6.28 5.74
N ASN A 79 16.62 -6.49 6.86
CA ASN A 79 16.96 -5.43 7.82
C ASN A 79 18.37 -4.84 7.60
N THR A 80 19.02 -5.16 6.48
CA THR A 80 20.35 -4.63 6.17
C THR A 80 20.26 -3.13 5.86
N PRO A 81 21.18 -2.29 6.37
CA PRO A 81 21.21 -0.86 6.05
C PRO A 81 21.31 -0.58 4.55
N THR A 82 20.63 0.47 4.09
CA THR A 82 20.57 0.87 2.68
C THR A 82 21.94 0.92 1.99
N ASP A 83 22.93 1.56 2.62
CA ASP A 83 24.26 1.71 2.01
C ASP A 83 25.00 0.37 1.84
N GLU A 84 24.72 -0.62 2.69
CA GLU A 84 25.26 -1.98 2.54
C GLU A 84 24.60 -2.75 1.40
N ILE A 85 23.29 -2.57 1.19
CA ILE A 85 22.57 -3.16 0.04
C ILE A 85 23.10 -2.55 -1.26
N VAL A 86 23.22 -1.22 -1.32
CA VAL A 86 23.75 -0.49 -2.48
C VAL A 86 25.18 -0.94 -2.80
N LYS A 87 26.04 -1.06 -1.79
CA LYS A 87 27.40 -1.58 -1.96
C LYS A 87 27.39 -3.01 -2.50
N ALA A 88 26.56 -3.89 -1.95
CA ALA A 88 26.45 -5.26 -2.43
C ALA A 88 25.95 -5.35 -3.88
N ALA A 89 25.04 -4.46 -4.29
CA ALA A 89 24.55 -4.39 -5.66
C ALA A 89 25.65 -3.98 -6.66
N LEU A 90 26.50 -3.02 -6.28
CA LEU A 90 27.71 -2.67 -7.04
C LEU A 90 28.69 -3.85 -7.13
N ASP A 91 29.03 -4.46 -5.98
CA ASP A 91 30.00 -5.54 -5.90
C ASP A 91 29.55 -6.79 -6.71
N LYS A 92 28.23 -6.98 -6.87
CA LYS A 92 27.63 -8.06 -7.68
C LYS A 92 27.38 -7.68 -9.14
N GLY A 93 27.68 -6.45 -9.56
CA GLY A 93 27.44 -5.98 -10.92
C GLY A 93 25.98 -5.83 -11.31
N ILE A 94 25.06 -5.70 -10.33
CA ILE A 94 23.64 -5.40 -10.59
C ILE A 94 23.52 -3.99 -11.18
N VAL A 95 24.32 -3.06 -10.65
CA VAL A 95 24.56 -1.74 -11.25
C VAL A 95 26.07 -1.55 -11.43
N THR A 96 26.46 -0.70 -12.39
CA THR A 96 27.87 -0.41 -12.67
C THR A 96 28.38 0.85 -11.96
N SER A 97 27.47 1.73 -11.54
CA SER A 97 27.74 2.98 -10.84
C SER A 97 26.50 3.35 -10.00
N VAL A 98 26.68 4.20 -8.98
CA VAL A 98 25.59 4.79 -8.19
C VAL A 98 25.43 6.29 -8.42
N GLN A 99 26.25 6.87 -9.31
CA GLN A 99 26.24 8.29 -9.64
C GLN A 99 25.27 8.55 -10.80
N GLY A 100 24.46 9.61 -10.70
CA GLY A 100 23.55 10.03 -11.77
C GLY A 100 22.25 9.20 -11.87
N ASN A 101 21.53 9.40 -12.97
CA ASN A 101 20.23 8.79 -13.21
C ASN A 101 20.35 7.44 -13.92
N ALA A 102 19.41 6.55 -13.61
CA ALA A 102 19.30 5.24 -14.24
C ALA A 102 18.71 5.35 -15.65
N THR A 103 19.13 4.45 -16.54
CA THR A 103 18.53 4.27 -17.87
C THR A 103 17.68 3.00 -17.96
N TYR A 104 16.86 2.88 -19.01
CA TYR A 104 16.11 1.65 -19.29
C TYR A 104 17.02 0.41 -19.38
N LYS A 105 18.19 0.53 -20.00
CA LYS A 105 19.17 -0.56 -20.10
C LYS A 105 19.70 -1.00 -18.74
N GLU A 106 19.95 -0.05 -17.85
CA GLU A 106 20.45 -0.36 -16.51
C GLU A 106 19.37 -1.05 -15.67
N VAL A 107 18.10 -0.68 -15.84
CA VAL A 107 16.97 -1.38 -15.21
C VAL A 107 16.82 -2.80 -15.76
N ASP A 108 16.91 -2.99 -17.08
CA ASP A 108 16.91 -4.31 -17.72
C ASP A 108 18.05 -5.18 -17.18
N GLN A 109 19.25 -4.62 -17.09
CA GLN A 109 20.40 -5.32 -16.53
C GLN A 109 20.16 -5.73 -15.08
N ALA A 110 19.65 -4.81 -14.25
CA ALA A 110 19.50 -5.02 -12.82
C ALA A 110 18.43 -6.07 -12.47
N PHE A 111 17.27 -6.06 -13.16
CA PHE A 111 16.16 -6.96 -12.86
C PHE A 111 16.11 -8.20 -13.75
N PHE A 112 16.53 -8.09 -15.00
CA PHE A 112 16.31 -9.11 -16.02
C PHE A 112 17.60 -9.56 -16.72
N GLN A 113 18.77 -9.12 -16.25
CA GLN A 113 20.07 -9.47 -16.81
C GLN A 113 20.18 -9.11 -18.31
N GLY A 114 19.51 -8.03 -18.74
CA GLY A 114 19.57 -7.53 -20.11
C GLY A 114 18.68 -8.29 -21.12
N GLN A 115 17.71 -9.08 -20.64
CA GLN A 115 16.88 -9.93 -21.49
C GLN A 115 15.47 -9.39 -21.76
N ALA A 116 15.10 -8.24 -21.19
CA ALA A 116 13.77 -7.65 -21.36
C ALA A 116 13.54 -7.09 -22.78
N LYS A 117 14.60 -6.95 -23.60
CA LYS A 117 14.61 -6.50 -25.01
C LYS A 117 13.86 -5.18 -25.21
N LEU A 118 14.42 -4.11 -24.65
CA LEU A 118 13.82 -2.78 -24.71
C LEU A 118 14.22 -2.01 -25.98
N GLY A 119 13.33 -1.12 -26.45
CA GLY A 119 13.58 -0.27 -27.63
C GLY A 119 14.22 1.10 -27.34
N ARG A 120 14.50 1.42 -26.07
CA ARG A 120 14.89 2.77 -25.60
C ARG A 120 16.01 2.75 -24.56
N ASN A 121 17.02 1.92 -24.81
CA ASN A 121 18.03 1.50 -23.85
C ASN A 121 18.76 2.64 -23.12
N ASP A 122 19.14 3.70 -23.82
CA ASP A 122 20.00 4.76 -23.27
C ASP A 122 19.23 5.95 -22.68
N GLU A 123 17.90 5.94 -22.71
CA GLU A 123 17.08 7.01 -22.14
C GLU A 123 17.01 6.91 -20.61
N GLU A 124 17.16 8.05 -19.93
CA GLU A 124 16.90 8.14 -18.49
C GLU A 124 15.40 8.11 -18.20
N LEU A 125 14.99 7.34 -17.19
CA LEU A 125 13.59 7.16 -16.85
C LEU A 125 13.21 7.80 -15.50
N THR A 126 11.95 8.21 -15.39
CA THR A 126 11.35 8.57 -14.11
C THR A 126 10.94 7.34 -13.32
N ARG A 127 10.62 7.50 -12.04
CA ARG A 127 10.07 6.39 -11.23
C ARG A 127 8.74 5.88 -11.80
N GLU A 128 7.88 6.75 -12.31
CA GLU A 128 6.65 6.31 -13.00
C GLU A 128 6.95 5.56 -14.31
N ALA A 129 7.94 6.03 -15.09
CA ALA A 129 8.34 5.34 -16.31
C ALA A 129 8.94 3.95 -16.05
N LEU A 130 9.60 3.73 -14.90
CA LEU A 130 9.98 2.39 -14.45
C LEU A 130 8.74 1.52 -14.23
N VAL A 131 7.70 2.02 -13.56
CA VAL A 131 6.46 1.26 -13.35
C VAL A 131 5.81 0.85 -14.67
N VAL A 132 5.75 1.79 -15.62
CA VAL A 132 5.27 1.50 -16.99
C VAL A 132 6.12 0.43 -17.67
N MET A 133 7.45 0.50 -17.54
CA MET A 133 8.37 -0.50 -18.08
C MET A 133 8.15 -1.87 -17.45
N MET A 134 7.93 -1.95 -16.14
CA MET A 134 7.81 -3.21 -15.40
C MET A 134 6.47 -3.90 -15.60
N LYS A 135 5.41 -3.13 -15.88
CA LYS A 135 4.02 -3.62 -15.97
C LYS A 135 3.85 -4.88 -16.85
N PRO A 136 4.39 -4.97 -18.07
CA PRO A 136 4.23 -6.18 -18.89
C PRO A 136 4.81 -7.43 -18.23
N TYR A 137 5.91 -7.29 -17.48
CA TYR A 137 6.63 -8.40 -16.86
C TYR A 137 5.98 -8.91 -15.57
N LEU A 138 4.90 -8.28 -15.10
CA LEU A 138 4.03 -8.88 -14.11
C LEU A 138 3.47 -10.22 -14.63
N GLU A 139 3.16 -10.31 -15.93
CA GLU A 139 2.56 -11.51 -16.53
C GLU A 139 3.43 -12.14 -17.62
N GLN A 140 4.27 -11.34 -18.28
CA GLN A 140 5.20 -11.83 -19.29
C GLN A 140 6.49 -12.36 -18.64
N LYS A 141 6.88 -13.58 -19.02
CA LYS A 141 8.13 -14.18 -18.55
C LYS A 141 9.35 -13.54 -19.21
N VAL A 142 10.36 -13.26 -18.39
CA VAL A 142 11.74 -12.95 -18.80
C VAL A 142 12.65 -13.91 -18.04
N ASN A 143 13.62 -14.55 -18.71
CA ASN A 143 14.39 -15.65 -18.11
C ASN A 143 13.50 -16.80 -17.55
N GLY A 144 12.31 -17.02 -18.12
CA GLY A 144 11.39 -18.08 -17.67
C GLY A 144 10.50 -17.71 -16.47
N HIS A 145 10.68 -16.52 -15.90
CA HIS A 145 9.93 -16.06 -14.73
C HIS A 145 9.22 -14.72 -14.98
N THR A 146 8.02 -14.59 -14.43
CA THR A 146 7.32 -13.31 -14.24
C THR A 146 7.84 -12.61 -12.99
N LEU A 147 7.54 -11.32 -12.82
CA LEU A 147 7.88 -10.58 -11.60
C LEU A 147 7.23 -11.19 -10.34
N TYR A 148 6.03 -11.75 -10.44
CA TYR A 148 5.41 -12.48 -9.33
C TYR A 148 6.23 -13.71 -8.94
N GLU A 149 6.62 -14.53 -9.93
CA GLU A 149 7.42 -15.74 -9.70
C GLU A 149 8.81 -15.38 -9.13
N MET A 150 9.46 -14.33 -9.63
CA MET A 150 10.73 -13.84 -9.12
C MET A 150 10.64 -13.37 -7.66
N ALA A 151 9.51 -12.76 -7.29
CA ALA A 151 9.23 -12.33 -5.92
C ALA A 151 8.81 -13.48 -4.98
N GLY A 152 8.67 -14.72 -5.50
CA GLY A 152 8.20 -15.88 -4.74
C GLY A 152 6.70 -15.89 -4.46
N PHE A 153 5.91 -15.15 -5.25
CA PHE A 153 4.46 -15.13 -5.14
C PHE A 153 3.85 -16.27 -5.94
N THR A 154 2.75 -16.84 -5.43
CA THR A 154 1.92 -17.82 -6.12
C THR A 154 0.50 -17.30 -6.29
N PRO A 155 -0.22 -17.68 -7.36
CA PRO A 155 -1.61 -17.27 -7.53
C PRO A 155 -2.49 -17.72 -6.34
N GLY A 156 -3.26 -16.78 -5.80
CA GLY A 156 -4.20 -16.99 -4.71
C GLY A 156 -5.65 -17.16 -5.17
N PRO A 157 -6.60 -17.25 -4.22
CA PRO A 157 -8.03 -17.34 -4.52
C PRO A 157 -8.59 -16.08 -5.18
N SER A 158 -9.55 -16.25 -6.09
CA SER A 158 -10.45 -15.20 -6.57
C SER A 158 -11.90 -15.54 -6.23
N GLY A 159 -12.79 -14.55 -6.34
CA GLY A 159 -14.21 -14.68 -6.04
C GLY A 159 -14.64 -13.90 -4.81
N LYS A 160 -15.86 -14.20 -4.34
CA LYS A 160 -16.50 -13.44 -3.26
C LYS A 160 -15.87 -13.76 -1.91
N VAL A 161 -15.58 -12.73 -1.12
CA VAL A 161 -15.25 -12.87 0.31
C VAL A 161 -16.52 -13.22 1.07
N GLU A 162 -16.61 -14.46 1.53
CA GLU A 162 -17.77 -15.01 2.24
C GLU A 162 -17.83 -14.46 3.68
N ASP A 163 -16.68 -14.38 4.33
CA ASP A 163 -16.55 -13.89 5.70
C ASP A 163 -15.14 -13.38 5.98
N VAL A 164 -15.02 -12.53 7.01
CA VAL A 164 -13.74 -12.06 7.54
C VAL A 164 -13.76 -12.21 9.05
N THR A 165 -12.83 -13.00 9.58
CA THR A 165 -12.70 -13.25 11.02
C THR A 165 -11.30 -12.88 11.49
N THR A 166 -11.08 -12.87 12.80
CA THR A 166 -9.75 -12.68 13.39
C THR A 166 -9.35 -13.90 14.20
N LYS A 167 -8.07 -14.27 14.14
CA LYS A 167 -7.50 -15.35 14.95
C LYS A 167 -6.21 -14.88 15.62
N ASP A 168 -6.04 -15.27 16.88
CA ASP A 168 -4.77 -15.09 17.57
C ASP A 168 -3.74 -16.06 16.99
N MET A 169 -2.61 -15.52 16.53
CA MET A 169 -1.49 -16.26 15.96
C MET A 169 -0.19 -15.87 16.66
N LYS A 170 0.84 -16.70 16.56
CA LYS A 170 2.18 -16.38 17.04
C LYS A 170 3.00 -15.82 15.89
N ASP A 171 3.65 -14.69 16.10
CA ASP A 171 4.67 -14.20 15.16
C ASP A 171 6.00 -14.95 15.35
N LYS A 172 6.98 -14.63 14.49
CA LYS A 172 8.35 -15.18 14.54
C LYS A 172 9.06 -15.01 15.89
N ASP A 173 8.66 -14.02 16.69
CA ASP A 173 9.23 -13.72 18.00
C ASP A 173 8.42 -14.36 19.14
N GLY A 174 7.40 -15.19 18.82
CA GLY A 174 6.54 -15.90 19.76
C GLY A 174 5.47 -15.03 20.42
N LYS A 175 5.30 -13.78 19.98
CA LYS A 175 4.29 -12.85 20.49
C LYS A 175 2.93 -13.18 19.87
N THR A 176 1.88 -13.06 20.68
CA THR A 176 0.51 -13.21 20.15
C THR A 176 0.12 -11.96 19.36
N VAL A 177 -0.27 -12.16 18.11
CA VAL A 177 -0.76 -11.15 17.18
C VAL A 177 -2.15 -11.54 16.67
N LYS A 178 -2.96 -10.55 16.29
CA LYS A 178 -4.27 -10.80 15.68
C LYS A 178 -4.14 -10.79 14.17
N ALA A 179 -4.33 -11.94 13.55
CA ALA A 179 -4.36 -12.07 12.10
C ALA A 179 -5.81 -12.06 11.59
N PHE A 180 -6.03 -11.43 10.44
CA PHE A 180 -7.30 -11.53 9.73
C PHE A 180 -7.34 -12.81 8.90
N ILE A 181 -8.48 -13.47 8.89
CA ILE A 181 -8.73 -14.69 8.13
C ILE A 181 -9.89 -14.42 7.17
N LEU A 182 -9.63 -14.55 5.88
CA LEU A 182 -10.64 -14.39 4.83
C LEU A 182 -11.16 -15.77 4.45
N GLN A 183 -12.49 -15.91 4.39
CA GLN A 183 -13.12 -17.10 3.83
C GLN A 183 -13.51 -16.83 2.37
N ILE A 184 -12.95 -17.60 1.45
CA ILE A 184 -13.17 -17.47 0.00
C ILE A 184 -13.32 -18.87 -0.59
N ASN A 185 -14.42 -19.13 -1.30
CA ASN A 185 -14.75 -20.44 -1.87
C ASN A 185 -14.70 -21.58 -0.82
N GLY A 186 -15.24 -21.33 0.36
CA GLY A 186 -15.24 -22.28 1.50
C GLY A 186 -13.86 -22.59 2.11
N LYS A 187 -12.80 -21.87 1.73
CA LYS A 187 -11.44 -22.03 2.28
C LYS A 187 -11.01 -20.79 3.06
N SER A 188 -10.26 -21.00 4.14
CA SER A 188 -9.70 -19.93 4.97
C SER A 188 -8.30 -19.55 4.53
N PHE A 189 -8.05 -18.26 4.37
CA PHE A 189 -6.75 -17.70 4.00
C PHE A 189 -6.33 -16.66 5.03
N VAL A 190 -5.09 -16.76 5.53
CA VAL A 190 -4.51 -15.77 6.44
C VAL A 190 -4.13 -14.53 5.63
N LEU A 191 -4.53 -13.35 6.09
CA LEU A 191 -4.04 -12.09 5.55
C LEU A 191 -2.65 -11.79 6.11
N GLY A 192 -1.73 -11.38 5.24
CA GLY A 192 -0.37 -11.00 5.61
C GLY A 192 -0.30 -9.87 6.64
N ALA A 193 0.87 -9.69 7.26
CA ALA A 193 1.10 -8.57 8.17
C ALA A 193 1.14 -7.21 7.46
N HIS A 194 1.60 -7.18 6.20
CA HIS A 194 1.76 -5.95 5.40
C HIS A 194 1.14 -6.07 3.99
N PRO A 195 -0.13 -6.49 3.89
CA PRO A 195 -0.73 -6.79 2.61
C PRO A 195 -0.94 -5.50 1.82
N LYS A 196 -0.86 -5.62 0.50
CA LYS A 196 -1.15 -4.56 -0.46
C LYS A 196 -2.51 -4.83 -1.10
N ILE A 197 -3.40 -3.85 -1.01
CA ILE A 197 -4.79 -3.98 -1.43
C ILE A 197 -5.08 -2.98 -2.53
N ILE A 198 -5.80 -3.41 -3.56
CA ILE A 198 -6.19 -2.56 -4.69
C ILE A 198 -7.71 -2.53 -4.75
N GLN A 199 -8.27 -1.32 -4.91
CA GLN A 199 -9.72 -1.09 -5.06
C GLN A 199 -10.59 -1.52 -3.86
N ALA A 200 -10.02 -1.53 -2.65
CA ALA A 200 -10.78 -1.73 -1.42
C ALA A 200 -10.24 -0.89 -0.25
N SER A 201 -11.07 -0.76 0.79
CA SER A 201 -10.70 -0.12 2.06
C SER A 201 -9.52 -0.85 2.71
N VAL A 202 -8.68 -0.12 3.46
CA VAL A 202 -7.63 -0.71 4.29
C VAL A 202 -8.16 -1.49 5.50
N ASP A 203 -9.45 -1.37 5.83
CA ASP A 203 -10.10 -2.15 6.89
C ASP A 203 -10.64 -3.48 6.32
N PRO A 204 -10.08 -4.65 6.70
CA PRO A 204 -10.55 -5.94 6.20
C PRO A 204 -11.96 -6.29 6.65
N THR A 205 -12.46 -5.73 7.76
CA THR A 205 -13.76 -6.10 8.31
C THR A 205 -14.92 -5.71 7.39
N VAL A 206 -14.71 -4.75 6.47
CA VAL A 206 -15.70 -4.32 5.47
C VAL A 206 -15.55 -5.04 4.12
N TRP A 207 -14.71 -6.07 4.02
CA TRP A 207 -14.51 -6.80 2.75
C TRP A 207 -15.54 -7.91 2.52
N LYS A 208 -16.29 -8.31 3.55
CA LYS A 208 -17.35 -9.31 3.41
C LYS A 208 -18.31 -8.92 2.30
N GLY A 209 -18.54 -9.85 1.39
CA GLY A 209 -19.41 -9.68 0.23
C GLY A 209 -18.76 -9.03 -0.99
N LYS A 210 -17.54 -8.49 -0.88
CA LYS A 210 -16.78 -7.95 -2.02
C LYS A 210 -16.19 -9.08 -2.85
N ASN A 211 -15.94 -8.79 -4.12
CA ASN A 211 -15.38 -9.73 -5.08
C ASN A 211 -13.89 -9.46 -5.30
N ILE A 212 -13.06 -10.50 -5.20
CA ILE A 212 -11.63 -10.47 -5.51
C ILE A 212 -11.46 -10.92 -6.96
N ILE A 213 -10.82 -10.09 -7.79
CA ILE A 213 -10.50 -10.43 -9.18
C ILE A 213 -9.21 -11.24 -9.23
N SER A 214 -8.20 -10.82 -8.47
CA SER A 214 -6.92 -11.51 -8.37
C SER A 214 -6.37 -11.39 -6.96
N SER A 215 -5.69 -12.43 -6.51
CA SER A 215 -4.89 -12.37 -5.29
C SER A 215 -3.63 -13.20 -5.45
N TRP A 216 -2.66 -12.92 -4.60
CA TRP A 216 -1.40 -13.61 -4.58
C TRP A 216 -0.96 -13.93 -3.15
N LEU A 217 -0.42 -15.13 -3.01
CA LEU A 217 0.06 -15.69 -1.76
C LEU A 217 1.59 -15.61 -1.72
N THR A 218 2.14 -15.42 -0.54
CA THR A 218 3.55 -15.69 -0.25
C THR A 218 3.65 -16.62 0.94
N LYS A 219 4.82 -17.25 1.10
CA LYS A 219 5.13 -18.09 2.25
C LYS A 219 5.96 -17.29 3.25
N GLU A 220 5.39 -17.04 4.42
CA GLU A 220 6.07 -16.39 5.54
C GLU A 220 5.98 -17.32 6.75
N ASP A 221 7.13 -17.63 7.36
CA ASP A 221 7.26 -18.58 8.47
C ASP A 221 6.59 -19.94 8.21
N GLY A 222 6.72 -20.44 6.98
CA GLY A 222 6.15 -21.73 6.60
C GLY A 222 4.65 -21.71 6.28
N THR A 223 3.97 -20.57 6.49
CA THR A 223 2.52 -20.41 6.29
C THR A 223 2.25 -19.58 5.04
N GLU A 224 1.30 -20.01 4.21
CA GLU A 224 0.83 -19.22 3.07
C GLU A 224 -0.08 -18.09 3.56
N GLN A 225 0.20 -16.87 3.11
CA GLN A 225 -0.53 -15.66 3.49
C GLN A 225 -0.87 -14.83 2.26
N LEU A 226 -2.07 -14.26 2.22
CA LEU A 226 -2.49 -13.29 1.21
C LEU A 226 -1.72 -11.99 1.39
N GLN A 227 -0.89 -11.62 0.42
CA GLN A 227 -0.07 -10.41 0.48
C GLN A 227 -0.45 -9.36 -0.56
N LEU A 228 -1.06 -9.76 -1.67
CA LEU A 228 -1.56 -8.83 -2.69
C LEU A 228 -2.97 -9.24 -3.07
N VAL A 229 -3.93 -8.31 -2.98
CA VAL A 229 -5.33 -8.58 -3.28
C VAL A 229 -5.92 -7.43 -4.09
N THR A 230 -6.47 -7.76 -5.26
CA THR A 230 -7.19 -6.83 -6.13
C THR A 230 -8.67 -7.14 -6.07
N PHE A 231 -9.44 -6.18 -5.56
CA PHE A 231 -10.89 -6.27 -5.57
C PHE A 231 -11.46 -5.79 -6.89
N GLU A 232 -12.70 -6.16 -7.17
CA GLU A 232 -13.46 -5.59 -8.27
C GLU A 232 -13.81 -4.13 -8.01
N GLN A 233 -13.54 -3.27 -8.98
CA GLN A 233 -13.87 -1.86 -8.91
C GLN A 233 -15.38 -1.70 -8.75
N GLN A 234 -15.81 -1.25 -7.58
CA GLN A 234 -17.21 -0.88 -7.39
C GLN A 234 -17.47 0.40 -8.18
N SER A 235 -18.20 0.27 -9.28
CA SER A 235 -18.73 1.41 -10.01
C SER A 235 -19.57 2.25 -9.06
N ALA A 236 -19.30 3.55 -8.97
CA ALA A 236 -19.99 4.49 -8.09
C ALA A 236 -21.51 4.65 -8.34
N ASN A 237 -22.11 3.85 -9.24
CA ASN A 237 -23.49 3.94 -9.68
C ASN A 237 -24.43 2.83 -9.17
N GLN A 238 -24.01 1.97 -8.24
CA GLN A 238 -24.91 0.98 -7.61
C GLN A 238 -25.26 1.37 -6.16
N GLY A 239 -25.67 2.61 -5.98
CA GLY A 239 -26.09 3.17 -4.69
C GLY A 239 -27.34 4.04 -4.77
N ALA A 240 -28.28 3.73 -5.68
CA ALA A 240 -29.60 4.35 -5.70
C ALA A 240 -30.61 3.44 -6.42
N LYS A 241 -30.99 2.32 -5.78
CA LYS A 241 -32.30 1.71 -6.02
C LYS A 241 -32.97 1.50 -4.67
N GLY A 242 -33.40 2.62 -4.11
CA GLY A 242 -34.50 2.62 -3.15
C GLY A 242 -35.79 2.25 -3.88
N ASN A 243 -36.62 1.47 -3.19
CA ASN A 243 -38.05 1.37 -3.44
C ASN A 243 -38.64 2.76 -3.72
N ASP A 244 -39.31 2.92 -4.84
CA ASP A 244 -40.68 3.43 -4.82
C ASP A 244 -41.43 3.10 -6.11
N SER A 245 -42.68 2.71 -5.89
CA SER A 245 -43.67 2.31 -6.89
C SER A 245 -44.26 3.50 -7.64
N GLN A 246 -44.68 3.25 -8.88
CA GLN A 246 -45.76 3.93 -9.65
C GLN A 246 -45.76 5.48 -9.74
N SER A 247 -45.64 6.03 -10.96
CA SER A 247 -46.78 6.56 -11.72
C SER A 247 -46.34 7.39 -12.95
N SER A 248 -46.92 7.01 -14.11
CA SER A 248 -47.41 7.85 -15.23
C SER A 248 -46.53 8.94 -15.91
N THR A 249 -46.22 8.68 -17.19
CA THR A 249 -46.39 9.56 -18.38
C THR A 249 -46.11 11.07 -18.30
N HIS A 250 -45.13 11.54 -19.08
CA HIS A 250 -45.36 12.28 -20.33
C HIS A 250 -44.05 12.60 -21.09
N ASN A 251 -44.06 12.36 -22.40
CA ASN A 251 -43.11 12.92 -23.37
C ASN A 251 -43.22 14.46 -23.40
N HIS A 252 -42.09 15.16 -23.55
CA HIS A 252 -41.92 16.22 -24.56
C HIS A 252 -40.44 16.58 -24.75
N ALA A 253 -40.14 16.95 -25.99
CA ALA A 253 -38.83 17.21 -26.54
C ALA A 253 -38.38 18.68 -26.38
N GLY A 254 -37.06 18.89 -26.42
CA GLY A 254 -36.46 19.99 -27.19
C GLY A 254 -36.00 21.24 -26.44
N HIS A 255 -34.83 21.73 -26.89
CA HIS A 255 -34.22 23.05 -26.69
C HIS A 255 -33.62 23.37 -25.32
N SER A 256 -32.57 24.17 -25.17
CA SER A 256 -31.36 24.53 -25.92
C SER A 256 -30.68 25.63 -25.07
N SER A 257 -29.35 25.57 -24.96
CA SER A 257 -28.41 26.69 -24.82
C SER A 257 -28.48 27.67 -23.64
N GLU A 258 -27.26 27.87 -23.10
CA GLU A 258 -26.65 29.14 -22.69
C GLU A 258 -26.90 29.73 -21.28
N SER A 259 -25.76 29.80 -20.57
CA SER A 259 -25.24 30.90 -19.76
C SER A 259 -26.23 31.88 -19.14
N ASP A 260 -26.16 32.02 -17.81
CA ASP A 260 -25.66 33.30 -17.33
C ASP A 260 -25.10 33.27 -15.91
N THR A 261 -24.21 34.23 -15.72
CA THR A 261 -23.37 34.52 -14.56
C THR A 261 -24.15 35.35 -13.56
N ALA A 262 -24.15 35.02 -12.27
CA ALA A 262 -24.48 36.00 -11.24
C ALA A 262 -23.82 35.65 -9.89
N GLN A 263 -22.85 36.47 -9.53
CA GLN A 263 -22.33 36.64 -8.16
C GLN A 263 -23.48 36.97 -7.19
N THR A 264 -23.43 36.42 -5.98
CA THR A 264 -24.14 37.01 -4.84
C THR A 264 -23.30 36.86 -3.57
N ALA A 265 -23.48 37.86 -2.71
CA ALA A 265 -22.54 38.34 -1.73
C ALA A 265 -22.36 37.47 -0.48
N VAL A 266 -21.25 37.79 0.17
CA VAL A 266 -20.75 37.28 1.45
C VAL A 266 -21.65 37.70 2.62
N SER A 267 -21.90 36.78 3.56
CA SER A 267 -22.06 37.13 4.98
C SER A 267 -21.61 35.96 5.88
N PRO A 268 -21.09 36.27 7.09
CA PRO A 268 -20.10 35.45 7.77
C PRO A 268 -20.72 34.50 8.79
N GLY A 269 -20.43 33.20 8.67
CA GLY A 269 -20.74 32.20 9.68
C GLY A 269 -19.45 31.65 10.29
N PHE A 270 -19.05 32.16 11.45
CA PHE A 270 -18.04 31.55 12.31
C PHE A 270 -18.65 30.34 13.05
N PRO A 271 -18.14 29.11 12.91
CA PRO A 271 -18.37 28.07 13.90
C PRO A 271 -17.30 28.14 15.01
N TYR A 272 -17.77 28.42 16.22
CA TYR A 272 -17.04 28.34 17.48
C TYR A 272 -16.51 26.92 17.74
N PHE A 273 -15.26 26.62 17.39
CA PHE A 273 -14.48 25.54 18.00
C PHE A 273 -12.98 25.87 17.95
N PRO A 274 -12.44 26.49 19.02
CA PRO A 274 -11.29 25.86 19.70
C PRO A 274 -11.21 26.15 21.22
N ALA A 275 -12.33 26.27 21.95
CA ALA A 275 -12.27 26.52 23.40
C ALA A 275 -12.18 25.23 24.27
N ALA A 276 -12.70 24.10 23.78
CA ALA A 276 -12.77 22.86 24.57
C ALA A 276 -11.44 22.07 24.63
N ILE A 277 -10.58 22.21 23.61
CA ILE A 277 -9.31 21.47 23.53
C ILE A 277 -8.23 22.14 24.41
N GLY A 278 -8.24 23.47 24.51
CA GLY A 278 -7.29 24.22 25.35
C GLY A 278 -7.41 23.93 26.84
N ALA A 279 -8.65 23.80 27.35
CA ALA A 279 -8.89 23.53 28.76
C ALA A 279 -8.36 22.15 29.21
N LEU A 280 -8.40 21.15 28.32
CA LEU A 280 -7.97 19.79 28.62
C LEU A 280 -6.44 19.67 28.68
N ILE A 281 -5.72 20.42 27.85
CA ILE A 281 -4.24 20.49 27.86
C ILE A 281 -3.74 21.19 29.13
N VAL A 282 -4.41 22.27 29.57
CA VAL A 282 -4.04 22.98 30.80
C VAL A 282 -4.26 22.12 32.04
N LEU A 283 -5.37 21.37 32.11
CA LEU A 283 -5.63 20.46 33.23
C LEU A 283 -4.61 19.31 33.30
N LEU A 284 -4.20 18.76 32.16
CA LEU A 284 -3.15 17.73 32.08
C LEU A 284 -1.79 18.26 32.53
N ALA A 285 -1.42 19.48 32.11
CA ALA A 285 -0.17 20.11 32.51
C ALA A 285 -0.11 20.42 34.02
N VAL A 286 -1.20 20.92 34.60
CA VAL A 286 -1.31 21.19 36.05
C VAL A 286 -1.23 19.88 36.86
N TRP A 287 -1.89 18.82 36.40
CA TRP A 287 -1.86 17.52 37.07
C TRP A 287 -0.45 16.89 37.04
N LEU A 288 0.25 16.95 35.91
CA LEU A 288 1.61 16.42 35.79
C LEU A 288 2.62 17.20 36.66
N PHE A 289 2.48 18.52 36.76
CA PHE A 289 3.33 19.34 37.63
C PHE A 289 3.06 19.12 39.12
N ALA A 290 1.79 18.97 39.52
CA ALA A 290 1.42 18.70 40.90
C ALA A 290 1.93 17.33 41.39
N LYS A 291 1.96 16.32 40.50
CA LYS A 291 2.44 14.98 40.83
C LYS A 291 3.96 14.91 41.02
N ARG A 292 4.72 15.79 40.33
CA ARG A 292 6.19 15.83 40.42
C ARG A 292 6.70 16.38 41.76
N LYS A 293 5.93 17.23 42.44
CA LYS A 293 6.28 17.78 43.77
C LYS A 293 6.00 16.85 44.95
N ARG A 294 5.31 15.71 44.76
CA ARG A 294 4.99 14.76 45.84
C ARG A 294 6.01 13.63 46.02
N LYS A 295 7.13 13.63 45.28
CA LYS A 295 8.18 12.59 45.36
C LYS A 295 9.49 13.09 45.97
N THR A 296 9.48 14.20 46.69
CA THR A 296 10.64 14.71 47.44
C THR A 296 10.21 15.12 48.84
N VAL A 297 9.83 14.13 49.65
CA VAL A 297 10.09 14.05 51.10
C VAL A 297 10.29 12.57 51.41
#